data_AF-A0A382E1B6-F1
#
_entry.id   AF-A0A382E1B6-F1
#
_cell.length_a   1.000
_cell.length_b   1.000
_cell.length_c   1.000
_cell.angle_alpha   90.00
_cell.angle_beta   90.00
_cell.angle_gamma   90.00
#
_symmetry.space_group_name_H-M   'P 1'
#
loop_
_entity.id
_entity.type
_entity.pdbx_description
1 polymer ?
#
loop_
_entity_poly.entity_id
_entity_poly.type
_entity_poly.pdbx_seq_one_letter_code
_entity_poly.pdbx_strand_id
1 'polypeptide(L)'
;MSEESLQETIADEAGFKGETDESELQALVSKLKTNILIVGSGGAGNNTLTRLYKEGLTTIELLAVNTDAQHLLNTPIPHRLLIGKVL
;
A
#
# COMPACT_ATOMS: atom_id res chain seq x y z
N MET A 1 28.97 -16.77 -34.78
CA MET A 1 28.00 -16.85 -33.67
C MET A 1 27.06 -15.66 -33.87
N SER A 2 25.95 -15.91 -34.57
CA SER A 2 24.97 -14.92 -35.02
C SER A 2 23.75 -15.02 -34.12
N GLU A 3 23.72 -14.24 -33.04
CA GLU A 3 22.55 -14.17 -32.14
C GLU A 3 21.45 -13.24 -32.67
N GLU A 4 21.70 -12.48 -33.75
CA GLU A 4 20.71 -11.59 -34.35
C GLU A 4 19.59 -12.30 -35.14
N SER A 5 19.75 -13.59 -35.51
CA SER A 5 18.79 -14.29 -36.38
C SER A 5 17.62 -14.98 -35.65
N LEU A 6 17.63 -15.02 -34.32
CA LEU A 6 16.61 -15.75 -33.53
C LEU A 6 15.35 -14.92 -33.28
N GLN A 7 15.46 -13.59 -33.22
CA GLN A 7 14.31 -12.72 -32.95
C GLN A 7 13.45 -12.47 -34.19
N GLU A 8 14.06 -12.43 -35.39
CA GLU A 8 13.31 -12.22 -36.64
C GLU A 8 12.48 -13.45 -37.05
N THR A 9 12.92 -14.67 -36.73
CA THR A 9 12.23 -15.89 -37.17
C THR A 9 10.92 -16.16 -36.40
N ILE A 10 10.74 -15.56 -35.21
CA ILE A 10 9.53 -15.73 -34.39
C ILE A 10 8.41 -14.76 -34.80
N ALA A 11 8.69 -13.79 -35.68
CA ALA A 11 7.74 -12.74 -36.03
C ALA A 11 6.65 -13.17 -37.05
N ASP A 12 6.83 -14.29 -37.76
CA ASP A 12 6.09 -14.53 -39.01
C ASP A 12 5.06 -15.69 -39.00
N GLU A 13 4.89 -16.42 -37.90
CA GLU A 13 3.76 -17.36 -37.77
C GLU A 13 2.89 -17.03 -36.56
N ALA A 14 1.65 -16.62 -36.85
CA ALA A 14 0.65 -16.09 -35.93
C ALA A 14 1.04 -14.75 -35.32
N GLY A 15 0.80 -13.68 -36.09
CA GLY A 15 0.76 -12.32 -35.56
C GLY A 15 -0.22 -12.23 -34.39
N PHE A 16 0.29 -12.42 -33.18
CA PHE A 16 -0.40 -12.08 -31.96
C PHE A 16 -0.57 -10.57 -31.98
N LYS A 17 -1.71 -10.11 -32.50
CA LYS A 17 -2.19 -8.76 -32.26
C LYS A 17 -2.60 -8.66 -30.80
N GLY A 18 -1.60 -8.58 -29.93
CA GLY A 18 -1.76 -8.19 -28.54
C GLY A 18 -2.10 -6.71 -28.48
N GLU A 19 -3.28 -6.33 -28.99
CA GLU A 19 -3.94 -5.12 -28.49
C GLU A 19 -4.36 -5.47 -27.07
N THR A 20 -3.40 -5.30 -26.15
CA THR A 20 -3.74 -5.33 -24.73
C THR A 20 -4.42 -3.99 -24.50
N ASP A 21 -5.75 -4.00 -24.40
CA ASP A 21 -6.52 -2.80 -24.09
C ASP A 21 -5.96 -2.23 -22.78
N GLU A 22 -5.24 -1.13 -22.90
CA GLU A 22 -4.57 -0.47 -21.77
C GLU A 22 -5.59 -0.08 -20.71
N SER A 23 -6.84 0.19 -21.10
CA SER A 23 -7.94 0.47 -20.16
C SER A 23 -8.36 -0.76 -19.36
N GLU A 24 -8.39 -1.95 -19.97
CA GLU A 24 -8.72 -3.21 -19.28
C GLU A 24 -7.61 -3.61 -18.31
N LEU A 25 -6.34 -3.45 -18.72
CA LEU A 25 -5.19 -3.64 -17.84
C LEU A 25 -5.23 -2.68 -16.64
N GLN A 26 -5.47 -1.39 -16.88
CA GLN A 26 -5.57 -0.39 -15.82
C GLN A 26 -6.70 -0.74 -14.83
N ALA A 27 -7.86 -1.19 -15.36
CA ALA A 27 -9.00 -1.60 -14.55
C ALA A 27 -8.70 -2.85 -13.70
N LEU A 28 -7.95 -3.82 -14.24
CA LEU A 28 -7.53 -5.02 -13.52
C LEU A 28 -6.52 -4.68 -12.41
N VAL A 29 -5.50 -3.86 -12.70
CA VAL A 29 -4.51 -3.38 -11.71
C VAL A 29 -5.20 -2.59 -10.60
N SER A 30 -6.14 -1.72 -10.95
CA SER A 30 -6.98 -0.99 -10.00
C SER A 30 -7.75 -1.93 -9.06
N LYS A 31 -8.36 -2.99 -9.60
CA LYS A 31 -9.07 -4.01 -8.80
C LYS A 31 -8.15 -4.77 -7.84
N LEU A 32 -6.87 -4.87 -8.16
CA LEU A 32 -5.86 -5.58 -7.35
C LEU A 32 -5.19 -4.68 -6.30
N LYS A 33 -5.60 -3.41 -6.15
CA LYS A 33 -5.03 -2.51 -5.16
C LYS A 33 -5.31 -3.01 -3.74
N THR A 34 -4.25 -3.36 -3.03
CA THR A 34 -4.33 -3.80 -1.63
C THR A 34 -4.51 -2.60 -0.69
N ASN A 35 -5.54 -2.65 0.14
CA ASN A 35 -5.75 -1.69 1.22
C ASN A 35 -5.01 -2.17 2.47
N ILE A 36 -4.06 -1.39 2.96
CA ILE A 36 -3.24 -1.74 4.13
C ILE A 36 -3.52 -0.75 5.25
N LEU A 37 -3.94 -1.29 6.40
CA LEU A 37 -4.11 -0.54 7.64
C LEU A 37 -3.13 -1.08 8.70
N ILE A 38 -2.29 -0.21 9.25
CA ILE A 38 -1.40 -0.53 10.37
C ILE A 38 -2.00 0.01 11.65
N VAL A 39 -2.21 -0.87 12.63
CA VAL A 39 -2.73 -0.50 13.94
C VAL A 39 -1.62 -0.58 14.98
N GLY A 40 -1.30 0.56 15.58
CA GLY A 40 -0.36 0.67 16.69
C GLY A 40 -1.12 0.72 18.01
N SER A 41 -0.88 -0.23 18.91
CA SER A 41 -1.55 -0.30 20.21
C SER A 41 -0.60 0.05 21.35
N GLY A 42 -1.08 0.86 22.29
CA GLY A 42 -0.34 1.28 23.48
C GLY A 42 0.78 2.27 23.17
N GLY A 43 1.64 2.51 24.17
CA GLY A 43 2.67 3.54 24.05
C GLY A 43 3.77 3.21 23.03
N ALA A 44 4.27 1.98 23.05
CA ALA A 44 5.28 1.53 22.10
C ALA A 44 4.74 1.50 20.66
N GLY A 45 3.52 1.00 20.46
CA GLY A 45 2.87 0.95 19.14
C GLY A 45 2.69 2.34 18.53
N ASN A 46 2.21 3.31 19.32
CA ASN A 46 2.04 4.70 18.88
C ASN A 46 3.38 5.38 18.54
N ASN A 47 4.45 5.08 19.29
CA ASN A 47 5.79 5.56 18.99
C ASN A 47 6.32 5.00 17.66
N THR A 48 6.10 3.71 17.39
CA THR A 48 6.45 3.09 16.11
C THR A 48 5.66 3.72 14.96
N LEU A 49 4.35 3.88 15.11
CA LEU A 49 3.52 4.56 14.11
C LEU A 49 4.01 5.98 13.84
N THR A 50 4.43 6.71 14.86
CA THR A 50 4.95 8.08 14.70
C THR A 50 6.19 8.11 13.81
N ARG A 51 7.04 7.08 13.84
CA ARG A 51 8.20 6.96 12.94
C ARG A 51 7.74 6.69 11.51
N LEU A 52 6.85 5.71 11.33
CA LEU A 52 6.27 5.38 10.03
C LEU A 52 5.55 6.56 9.37
N TYR A 53 4.84 7.36 10.16
CA TYR A 53 4.15 8.55 9.67
C TYR A 53 5.10 9.63 9.19
N LYS A 54 6.24 9.81 9.87
CA LYS A 54 7.29 10.77 9.47
C LYS A 54 8.04 10.32 8.22
N GLU A 55 8.08 9.03 7.94
CA GLU A 55 8.65 8.49 6.69
C GLU A 55 7.78 8.78 5.46
N GLY A 56 6.53 9.23 5.64
CA GLY A 56 5.69 9.72 4.55
C GLY A 56 5.10 8.63 3.65
N LEU A 57 4.82 7.45 4.20
CA LEU A 57 4.19 6.35 3.46
C LEU A 57 2.76 6.73 3.05
N THR A 58 2.53 6.96 1.75
CA THR A 58 1.25 7.49 1.22
C THR A 58 0.20 6.41 0.93
N THR A 59 0.60 5.16 0.73
CA THR A 59 -0.31 4.06 0.37
C THR A 59 -0.89 3.34 1.59
N ILE A 60 -0.47 3.69 2.81
CA ILE A 60 -0.78 2.95 4.03
C ILE A 60 -1.56 3.84 4.98
N GLU A 61 -2.67 3.30 5.49
CA GLU A 61 -3.44 3.94 6.55
C GLU A 61 -2.86 3.55 7.92
N LEU A 62 -2.83 4.52 8.85
CA LEU A 62 -2.29 4.33 10.20
C LEU A 62 -3.37 4.64 11.24
N LEU A 63 -3.56 3.74 12.21
CA LEU A 63 -4.49 3.92 13.34
C LEU A 63 -3.77 3.72 14.68
N ALA A 64 -3.70 4.79 15.48
CA ALA A 64 -3.16 4.73 16.84
C ALA A 64 -4.26 4.39 17.86
N VAL A 65 -4.01 3.41 18.72
CA VAL A 65 -4.97 2.91 19.71
C VAL A 65 -4.33 2.93 21.09
N ASN A 66 -4.99 3.52 22.07
CA ASN A 66 -4.47 3.53 23.45
C ASN A 66 -5.60 3.73 24.48
N THR A 67 -5.33 3.36 25.73
CA THR A 67 -6.15 3.76 26.89
C THR A 67 -5.70 5.12 27.44
N ASP A 68 -4.44 5.49 27.21
CA ASP A 68 -3.90 6.80 27.59
C ASP A 68 -4.30 7.89 26.59
N ALA A 69 -5.24 8.73 27.01
CA ALA A 69 -5.76 9.85 26.23
C ALA A 69 -4.72 10.95 25.99
N GLN A 70 -3.83 11.21 26.95
CA GLN A 70 -2.80 12.24 26.82
C GLN A 70 -1.76 11.83 25.77
N HIS A 71 -1.36 10.55 25.78
CA HIS A 71 -0.46 10.04 24.77
C HIS A 71 -1.11 10.07 23.37
N LEU A 72 -2.38 9.68 23.23
CA LEU A 72 -3.08 9.80 21.95
C LEU A 72 -3.16 11.26 21.47
N LEU A 73 -3.47 12.21 22.34
CA LEU A 73 -3.55 13.62 22.00
C LEU A 73 -2.24 14.17 21.41
N ASN A 74 -1.10 13.73 21.96
CA ASN A 74 0.23 14.12 21.51
C ASN A 74 0.77 13.29 20.33
N THR A 75 0.08 12.23 19.93
CA THR A 75 0.46 11.37 18.80
C THR A 75 0.11 12.08 17.48
N PRO A 76 1.07 12.27 16.53
CA PRO A 76 0.83 13.03 15.29
C PRO A 76 -0.03 12.28 14.25
N ILE A 77 -0.40 11.03 14.53
CA ILE A 77 -1.23 10.20 13.65
C ILE A 77 -2.65 10.78 13.57
N PRO A 78 -3.23 10.95 12.38
CA PRO A 78 -4.56 11.54 12.21
C PRO A 78 -5.66 10.65 12.77
N HIS A 79 -5.62 9.33 12.53
CA HIS A 79 -6.61 8.39 13.05
C HIS A 79 -6.19 7.84 14.41
N ARG A 80 -7.02 8.10 15.43
CA ARG A 80 -6.77 7.76 16.82
C ARG A 80 -8.02 7.20 17.47
N LEU A 81 -7.87 6.10 18.22
CA LEU A 81 -8.96 5.46 18.96
C LEU A 81 -8.59 5.32 20.44
N LEU A 82 -9.35 6.02 21.29
CA LEU A 82 -9.28 5.87 22.73
C LEU A 82 -10.17 4.71 23.18
N ILE A 83 -9.56 3.65 23.69
CA ILE A 83 -10.26 2.47 24.20
C ILE A 83 -10.38 2.50 25.73
N GLY A 84 -11.29 1.70 26.29
CA GLY A 84 -11.44 1.60 27.74
C GLY A 84 -12.13 2.79 28.40
N LYS A 85 -12.88 3.60 27.64
CA LYS A 85 -13.79 4.59 28.23
C LYS A 85 -14.88 3.86 29.02
N VAL A 86 -15.08 4.26 30.28
CA VAL A 86 -16.27 3.86 31.03
C VAL A 86 -17.44 4.64 30.44
N LEU A 87 -18.48 3.92 30.01
CA LEU A 87 -19.73 4.49 29.47
C LEU A 87 -20.57 5.10 30.60
#